data_AF-A0A534ZTE7-F1
#
_entry.id   AF-A0A534ZTE7-F1
#
_cell.length_a   1.000
_cell.length_b   1.000
_cell.length_c   1.000
_cell.angle_alpha   90.00
_cell.angle_beta   90.00
_cell.angle_gamma   90.00
#
_symmetry.space_group_name_H-M   'P 1'
#
loop_
_entity.id
_entity.type
_entity.pdbx_description
1 polymer ?
#
loop_
_entity_poly.entity_id
_entity_poly.type
_entity_poly.pdbx_seq_one_letter_code
_entity_poly.pdbx_strand_id
1 'polypeptide(L)'
;MATALRLFGSELSPYSVKVRSYLRYKKIPHTWVVRDSSTLEEFQRHARLPLIPLVLAPDGTAMQDSTPIIEALEARHPEPSIHPPDPTLAFLSALIEEYADEWGNKPMFHFRWFYEPDQISCAERIARETMPGADDETVRGATEMIRQRMVPRLRFVGSSERTKDVIEGSFERQLAILEAHLARRPFLFGERPALADFGLFAQLYQCSTDPTPVAVMRRRAPTVLAWIARMLEPRADGAFERWEQLEPTLTPLLRDEMAAVFFPWTLANARAVAAGEKEFSVEIGGRPFSQETQRYHAKSLGALRSRYAAVADRSVLDRILRATGCAEALQQAS
;
A
#
# COMPACT_ATOMS: atom_id res chain seq x y z
N MET A 1 -16.30 -12.26 28.59
CA MET A 1 -16.60 -11.78 27.23
C MET A 1 -15.29 -11.73 26.50
N ALA A 2 -15.12 -12.42 25.36
CA ALA A 2 -13.90 -12.27 24.57
C ALA A 2 -13.89 -10.83 24.05
N THR A 3 -13.09 -9.96 24.68
CA THR A 3 -12.91 -8.57 24.28
C THR A 3 -12.33 -8.56 22.86
N ALA A 4 -12.94 -7.79 21.96
CA ALA A 4 -12.54 -7.72 20.55
C ALA A 4 -11.25 -6.90 20.39
N LEU A 5 -10.52 -7.09 19.28
CA LEU A 5 -9.42 -6.19 18.92
C LEU A 5 -9.97 -4.77 18.69
N ARG A 6 -9.19 -3.74 19.04
CA ARG A 6 -9.54 -2.34 18.74
C ARG A 6 -8.58 -1.81 17.69
N LEU A 7 -9.10 -1.48 16.51
CA LEU A 7 -8.32 -0.92 15.41
C LEU A 7 -8.53 0.60 15.38
N PHE A 8 -7.53 1.34 15.86
CA PHE A 8 -7.45 2.78 15.72
C PHE A 8 -6.97 3.13 14.30
N GLY A 9 -7.80 3.87 13.56
CA GLY A 9 -7.55 4.14 12.15
C GLY A 9 -8.33 5.33 11.60
N SER A 10 -8.26 5.49 10.29
CA SER A 10 -8.98 6.50 9.50
C SER A 10 -9.42 5.87 8.19
N GLU A 11 -10.60 6.23 7.69
CA GLU A 11 -11.09 5.77 6.38
C GLU A 11 -10.20 6.30 5.25
N LEU A 12 -9.51 7.41 5.50
CA LEU A 12 -8.63 8.10 4.56
C LEU A 12 -7.17 7.61 4.64
N SER A 13 -6.90 6.58 5.44
CA SER A 13 -5.60 5.93 5.56
C SER A 13 -5.59 4.59 4.82
N PRO A 14 -4.75 4.41 3.77
CA PRO A 14 -4.66 3.14 3.07
C PRO A 14 -4.29 2.01 4.03
N TYR A 15 -3.27 2.22 4.86
CA TYR A 15 -2.79 1.23 5.82
C TYR A 15 -3.83 0.83 6.88
N SER A 16 -4.72 1.75 7.28
CA SER A 16 -5.81 1.42 8.22
C SER A 16 -6.88 0.55 7.57
N VAL A 17 -7.25 0.87 6.34
CA VAL A 17 -8.23 0.10 5.56
C VAL A 17 -7.65 -1.28 5.15
N LYS A 18 -6.34 -1.36 4.88
CA LYS A 18 -5.59 -2.61 4.67
C LYS A 18 -5.78 -3.58 5.85
N VAL A 19 -5.48 -3.12 7.06
CA VAL A 19 -5.64 -3.94 8.28
C VAL A 19 -7.10 -4.29 8.53
N ARG A 20 -8.04 -3.35 8.34
CA ARG A 20 -9.47 -3.62 8.52
C ARG A 20 -9.98 -4.69 7.55
N SER A 21 -9.61 -4.59 6.27
CA SER A 21 -9.93 -5.59 5.24
C SER A 21 -9.40 -6.97 5.63
N TYR A 22 -8.16 -7.05 6.09
CA TYR A 22 -7.57 -8.29 6.60
C TYR A 22 -8.35 -8.86 7.81
N LEU A 23 -8.67 -8.05 8.81
CA LEU A 23 -9.43 -8.51 9.98
C LEU A 23 -10.82 -9.05 9.58
N ARG A 24 -11.48 -8.42 8.60
CA ARG A 24 -12.75 -8.88 8.03
C ARG A 24 -12.59 -10.21 7.29
N TYR A 25 -11.56 -10.34 6.45
CA TYR A 25 -11.22 -11.59 5.77
C TYR A 25 -11.09 -12.77 6.74
N LYS A 26 -10.30 -12.57 7.80
CA LYS A 26 -10.04 -13.59 8.84
C LYS A 26 -11.21 -13.76 9.82
N LYS A 27 -12.27 -12.95 9.68
CA LYS A 27 -13.41 -12.90 10.61
C LYS A 27 -12.97 -12.70 12.06
N ILE A 28 -11.89 -11.94 12.28
CA ILE A 28 -11.39 -11.62 13.62
C ILE A 28 -12.29 -10.52 14.20
N PRO A 29 -12.95 -10.76 15.36
CA PRO A 29 -13.78 -9.74 16.00
C PRO A 29 -12.96 -8.49 16.32
N HIS A 30 -13.41 -7.35 15.81
CA HIS A 30 -12.75 -6.07 16.03
C HIS A 30 -13.74 -4.92 16.04
N THR A 31 -13.37 -3.84 16.72
CA THR A 31 -14.05 -2.54 16.65
C THR A 31 -13.18 -1.54 15.90
N TRP A 32 -13.78 -0.82 14.96
CA TRP A 32 -13.14 0.32 14.33
C TRP A 32 -13.23 1.54 15.23
N VAL A 33 -12.09 2.09 15.62
CA VAL A 33 -11.97 3.29 16.44
C VAL A 33 -11.39 4.38 15.55
N VAL A 34 -12.18 5.40 15.23
CA VAL A 34 -11.68 6.54 14.44
C VAL A 34 -10.64 7.28 15.28
N ARG A 35 -9.49 7.60 14.69
CA ARG A 35 -8.44 8.40 15.34
C ARG A 35 -8.76 9.89 15.19
N ASP A 36 -9.61 10.38 16.08
CA ASP A 36 -10.10 11.76 16.13
C ASP A 36 -9.70 12.46 17.44
N SER A 37 -10.21 13.67 17.67
CA SER A 37 -9.92 14.46 18.88
C SER A 37 -10.36 13.79 20.19
N SER A 38 -11.44 12.99 20.16
CA SER A 38 -11.97 12.29 21.35
C SER A 38 -11.18 11.04 21.73
N THR A 39 -10.54 10.39 20.74
CA THR A 39 -9.76 9.16 20.94
C THR A 39 -8.24 9.40 20.96
N LEU A 40 -7.79 10.63 20.71
CA LEU A 40 -6.38 10.98 20.57
C LEU A 40 -5.55 10.66 21.82
N GLU A 41 -6.06 10.99 23.01
CA GLU A 41 -5.34 10.78 24.26
C GLU A 41 -5.09 9.28 24.49
N GLU A 42 -6.10 8.45 24.28
CA GLU A 42 -5.97 7.01 24.38
C GLU A 42 -4.99 6.45 23.33
N PHE A 43 -5.11 6.89 22.08
CA PHE A 43 -4.18 6.52 21.03
C PHE A 43 -2.73 6.83 21.44
N GLN A 44 -2.46 8.01 22.02
CA GLN A 44 -1.12 8.43 22.46
C GLN A 44 -0.58 7.59 23.63
N ARG A 45 -1.43 7.04 24.49
CA ARG A 45 -0.99 6.16 25.59
C ARG A 45 -0.42 4.83 25.09
N HIS A 46 -0.89 4.34 23.94
CA HIS A 46 -0.55 3.00 23.42
C HIS A 46 0.36 3.04 22.18
N ALA A 47 0.26 4.08 21.37
CA ALA A 47 1.04 4.22 20.14
C ALA A 47 2.50 4.54 20.47
N ARG A 48 3.43 3.76 19.91
CA ARG A 48 4.88 4.04 19.98
C ARG A 48 5.28 5.17 19.03
N LEU A 49 4.61 5.24 17.88
CA LEU A 49 4.78 6.28 16.88
C LEU A 49 3.43 6.95 16.60
N PRO A 50 3.39 8.26 16.26
CA PRO A 50 2.14 8.98 15.99
C PRO A 50 1.56 8.65 14.60
N LEU A 51 1.48 7.36 14.27
CA LEU A 51 1.01 6.83 12.99
C LEU A 51 -0.12 5.80 13.20
N ILE A 52 -1.03 5.76 12.24
CA ILE A 52 -2.09 4.75 12.12
C ILE A 52 -1.74 3.78 10.99
N PRO A 53 -2.19 2.51 11.06
CA PRO A 53 -3.05 1.93 12.09
C PRO A 53 -2.34 1.61 13.41
N LEU A 54 -3.13 1.55 14.49
CA LEU A 54 -2.78 0.93 15.76
C LEU A 54 -3.83 -0.14 16.09
N VAL A 55 -3.40 -1.37 16.35
CA VAL A 55 -4.26 -2.44 16.88
C VAL A 55 -3.94 -2.65 18.35
N LEU A 56 -4.96 -2.55 19.21
CA LEU A 56 -4.88 -2.86 20.62
C LEU A 56 -5.64 -4.16 20.90
N ALA A 57 -4.91 -5.16 21.40
CA ALA A 57 -5.48 -6.43 21.82
C ALA A 57 -6.03 -6.34 23.26
N PRO A 58 -6.96 -7.24 23.62
CA PRO A 58 -7.51 -7.38 24.98
C PRO A 58 -6.52 -7.42 26.13
N ASP A 59 -5.36 -8.04 25.90
CA ASP A 59 -4.30 -8.23 26.88
C ASP A 59 -3.40 -6.99 27.02
N GLY A 60 -3.75 -5.89 26.34
CA GLY A 60 -2.98 -4.65 26.31
C GLY A 60 -1.88 -4.62 25.26
N THR A 61 -1.69 -5.69 24.48
CA THR A 61 -0.68 -5.71 23.41
C THR A 61 -1.03 -4.69 22.32
N ALA A 62 -0.15 -3.72 22.12
CA ALA A 62 -0.26 -2.71 21.08
C ALA A 62 0.63 -3.07 19.87
N MET A 63 0.04 -3.08 18.67
CA MET A 63 0.71 -3.37 17.40
C MET A 63 0.53 -2.19 16.44
N GLN A 64 1.61 -1.79 15.76
CA GLN A 64 1.61 -0.72 14.76
C GLN A 64 2.32 -1.21 13.50
N ASP A 65 2.15 -0.47 12.41
CA ASP A 65 2.63 -0.81 11.05
C ASP A 65 1.81 -1.94 10.42
N SER A 66 1.20 -1.69 9.27
CA SER A 66 0.17 -2.58 8.71
C SER A 66 0.70 -3.97 8.39
N THR A 67 1.92 -4.07 7.86
CA THR A 67 2.49 -5.36 7.45
C THR A 67 2.90 -6.20 8.67
N PRO A 68 3.63 -5.65 9.67
CA PRO A 68 3.86 -6.34 10.94
C PRO A 68 2.59 -6.72 11.70
N ILE A 69 1.55 -5.86 11.70
CA ILE A 69 0.25 -6.19 12.29
C ILE A 69 -0.33 -7.44 11.61
N ILE A 70 -0.41 -7.43 10.28
CA ILE A 70 -1.01 -8.51 9.50
C ILE A 70 -0.24 -9.80 9.70
N GLU A 71 1.10 -9.80 9.59
CA GLU A 71 1.92 -11.00 9.74
C GLU A 71 1.84 -11.58 11.18
N ALA A 72 1.80 -10.72 12.20
CA ALA A 72 1.67 -11.15 13.59
C ALA A 72 0.29 -11.76 13.90
N LEU A 73 -0.76 -11.30 13.23
CA LEU A 73 -2.09 -11.88 13.33
C LEU A 73 -2.22 -13.15 12.48
N GLU A 74 -1.59 -13.18 11.30
CA GLU A 74 -1.60 -14.33 10.40
C GLU A 74 -0.94 -15.55 11.05
N ALA A 75 0.17 -15.35 11.76
CA ALA A 75 0.81 -16.41 12.54
C ALA A 75 -0.09 -16.97 13.66
N ARG A 76 -1.01 -16.16 14.22
CA ARG A 76 -1.95 -16.57 15.28
C ARG A 76 -3.25 -17.16 14.73
N HIS A 77 -3.60 -16.79 13.50
CA HIS A 77 -4.81 -17.20 12.81
C HIS A 77 -4.42 -17.71 11.42
N PRO A 78 -3.85 -18.92 11.27
CA PRO A 78 -3.26 -19.36 10.00
C PRO A 78 -4.29 -19.58 8.88
N GLU A 79 -5.57 -19.80 9.20
CA GLU A 79 -6.60 -20.12 8.20
C GLU A 79 -7.76 -19.09 8.20
N PRO A 80 -8.32 -18.74 7.02
CA PRO A 80 -7.80 -19.06 5.69
C PRO A 80 -6.52 -18.25 5.40
N SER A 81 -5.47 -18.90 4.88
CA SER A 81 -4.17 -18.23 4.65
C SER A 81 -4.25 -17.10 3.61
N ILE A 82 -3.49 -16.02 3.83
CA ILE A 82 -3.20 -14.97 2.82
C ILE A 82 -1.88 -15.21 2.07
N HIS A 83 -1.13 -16.24 2.44
CA HIS A 83 0.14 -16.62 1.83
C HIS A 83 -0.08 -17.85 0.93
N PRO A 84 0.20 -17.75 -0.38
CA PRO A 84 0.26 -18.92 -1.24
C PRO A 84 1.17 -20.01 -0.66
N PRO A 85 0.78 -21.31 -0.70
CA PRO A 85 1.62 -22.39 -0.18
C PRO A 85 2.87 -22.63 -1.04
N ASP A 86 2.81 -22.23 -2.32
CA ASP A 86 3.97 -22.22 -3.21
C ASP A 86 4.94 -21.10 -2.80
N PRO A 87 6.21 -21.41 -2.45
CA PRO A 87 7.17 -20.41 -1.98
C PRO A 87 7.50 -19.32 -3.01
N THR A 88 7.42 -19.64 -4.31
CA THR A 88 7.62 -18.66 -5.39
C THR A 88 6.48 -17.64 -5.37
N LEU A 89 5.23 -18.11 -5.34
CA LEU A 89 4.07 -17.22 -5.29
C LEU A 89 3.98 -16.45 -3.97
N ALA A 90 4.36 -17.05 -2.84
CA ALA A 90 4.46 -16.36 -1.56
C ALA A 90 5.43 -15.17 -1.63
N PHE A 91 6.61 -15.38 -2.21
CA PHE A 91 7.58 -14.30 -2.40
C PHE A 91 7.07 -13.23 -3.38
N LEU A 92 6.52 -13.63 -4.53
CA LEU A 92 5.97 -12.66 -5.50
C LEU A 92 4.82 -11.84 -4.88
N SER A 93 3.99 -12.45 -4.05
CA SER A 93 2.94 -11.74 -3.30
C SER A 93 3.54 -10.70 -2.34
N ALA A 94 4.59 -11.06 -1.60
CA ALA A 94 5.29 -10.11 -0.73
C ALA A 94 6.00 -8.99 -1.50
N LEU A 95 6.58 -9.27 -2.68
CA LEU A 95 7.16 -8.25 -3.56
C LEU A 95 6.11 -7.26 -4.06
N ILE A 96 4.94 -7.74 -4.48
CA ILE A 96 3.84 -6.87 -4.93
C ILE A 96 3.33 -6.00 -3.78
N GLU A 97 3.24 -6.56 -2.57
CA GLU A 97 2.82 -5.81 -1.40
C GLU A 97 3.83 -4.72 -0.98
N GLU A 98 5.13 -5.02 -0.99
CA GLU A 98 6.19 -4.04 -0.77
C GLU A 98 6.14 -2.92 -1.83
N TYR A 99 5.99 -3.28 -3.10
CA TYR A 99 5.79 -2.30 -4.19
C TYR A 99 4.58 -1.41 -3.92
N ALA A 100 3.47 -1.97 -3.44
CA ALA A 100 2.25 -1.23 -3.15
C ALA A 100 2.44 -0.23 -2.01
N ASP A 101 3.00 -0.67 -0.89
CA ASP A 101 3.18 0.16 0.30
C ASP A 101 4.19 1.30 0.04
N GLU A 102 5.26 1.04 -0.70
CA GLU A 102 6.34 2.01 -0.88
C GLU A 102 6.19 2.88 -2.13
N TRP A 103 5.88 2.27 -3.28
CA TRP A 103 5.67 3.00 -4.54
C TRP A 103 4.20 3.30 -4.82
N GLY A 104 3.30 2.33 -4.61
CA GLY A 104 1.85 2.49 -4.84
C GLY A 104 1.20 3.58 -3.98
N ASN A 105 1.79 3.92 -2.83
CA ASN A 105 1.41 5.08 -2.02
C ASN A 105 1.67 6.43 -2.73
N LYS A 106 2.60 6.50 -3.69
CA LYS A 106 2.98 7.75 -4.37
C LYS A 106 1.86 8.30 -5.26
N PRO A 107 1.23 7.53 -6.18
CA PRO A 107 0.06 8.00 -6.90
C PRO A 107 -1.06 8.51 -6.00
N MET A 108 -1.40 7.76 -4.94
CA MET A 108 -2.44 8.16 -3.99
C MET A 108 -2.13 9.54 -3.40
N PHE A 109 -0.93 9.69 -2.83
CA PHE A 109 -0.56 10.94 -2.17
C PHE A 109 -0.40 12.09 -3.17
N HIS A 110 0.10 11.80 -4.37
CA HIS A 110 0.21 12.74 -5.48
C HIS A 110 -1.17 13.30 -5.83
N PHE A 111 -2.09 12.46 -6.31
CA PHE A 111 -3.41 12.94 -6.76
C PHE A 111 -4.15 13.71 -5.66
N ARG A 112 -4.13 13.19 -4.44
CA ARG A 112 -4.82 13.77 -3.28
C ARG A 112 -4.38 15.19 -2.93
N TRP A 113 -3.10 15.51 -3.11
CA TRP A 113 -2.55 16.77 -2.65
C TRP A 113 -1.98 17.65 -3.77
N PHE A 114 -1.90 17.16 -5.01
CA PHE A 114 -1.38 17.92 -6.14
C PHE A 114 -2.46 18.77 -6.81
N TYR A 115 -3.64 18.22 -7.03
CA TYR A 115 -4.75 18.91 -7.68
C TYR A 115 -5.68 19.56 -6.67
N GLU A 116 -6.07 20.81 -6.93
CA GLU A 116 -6.90 21.59 -6.00
C GLU A 116 -8.26 20.92 -5.65
N PRO A 117 -9.03 20.36 -6.61
CA PRO A 117 -10.29 19.68 -6.28
C PRO A 117 -10.09 18.52 -5.30
N ASP A 118 -9.00 17.77 -5.44
CA ASP A 118 -8.65 16.64 -4.59
C ASP A 118 -8.18 17.09 -3.20
N GLN A 119 -7.36 18.15 -3.14
CA GLN A 119 -6.95 18.76 -1.87
C GLN A 119 -8.15 19.19 -1.04
N ILE A 120 -9.12 19.89 -1.66
CA ILE A 120 -10.33 20.38 -0.98
C ILE A 120 -11.16 19.20 -0.49
N SER A 121 -11.47 18.25 -1.39
CA SER A 121 -12.27 17.06 -1.06
C SER A 121 -11.66 16.24 0.08
N CYS A 122 -10.36 15.96 0.04
CA CYS A 122 -9.71 15.18 1.08
C CYS A 122 -9.59 15.96 2.39
N ALA A 123 -9.21 17.24 2.34
CA ALA A 123 -9.06 18.03 3.55
C ALA A 123 -10.38 18.21 4.31
N GLU A 124 -11.49 18.41 3.60
CA GLU A 124 -12.82 18.48 4.22
C GLU A 124 -13.19 17.15 4.88
N ARG A 125 -12.97 16.00 4.20
CA ARG A 125 -13.22 14.67 4.78
C ARG A 125 -12.37 14.42 6.03
N ILE A 126 -11.09 14.83 6.03
CA ILE A 126 -10.23 14.75 7.23
C ILE A 126 -10.78 15.63 8.35
N ALA A 127 -11.18 16.87 8.05
CA ALA A 127 -11.72 17.79 9.05
C ALA A 127 -12.98 17.20 9.71
N ARG A 128 -13.92 16.69 8.91
CA ARG A 128 -15.16 16.07 9.40
C ARG A 128 -14.90 14.78 10.19
N GLU A 129 -13.94 13.96 9.78
CA GLU A 129 -13.59 12.71 10.49
C GLU A 129 -12.90 13.00 11.84
N THR A 130 -12.05 14.02 11.92
CA THR A 130 -11.26 14.32 13.13
C THR A 130 -11.95 15.25 14.13
N MET A 131 -12.99 15.97 13.69
CA MET A 131 -13.77 16.92 14.48
C MET A 131 -15.28 16.57 14.40
N PRO A 132 -15.70 15.41 14.92
CA PRO A 132 -17.09 15.01 14.87
C PRO A 132 -17.99 16.03 15.58
N GLY A 133 -19.04 16.49 14.90
CA GLY A 133 -20.00 17.46 15.43
C GLY A 133 -19.61 18.94 15.28
N ALA A 134 -18.48 19.25 14.64
CA ALA A 134 -18.12 20.63 14.30
C ALA A 134 -19.10 21.24 13.28
N ASP A 135 -19.34 22.55 13.39
CA ASP A 135 -20.14 23.29 12.42
C ASP A 135 -19.37 23.54 11.10
N ASP A 136 -20.09 23.96 10.06
CA ASP A 136 -19.51 24.15 8.74
C ASP A 136 -18.44 25.25 8.68
N GLU A 137 -18.51 26.26 9.54
CA GLU A 137 -17.48 27.30 9.60
C GLU A 137 -16.16 26.76 10.17
N THR A 138 -16.25 26.00 11.25
CA THR A 138 -15.12 25.30 11.87
C THR A 138 -14.51 24.30 10.88
N VAL A 139 -15.34 23.51 10.18
CA VAL A 139 -14.88 22.56 9.16
C VAL A 139 -14.17 23.27 8.01
N ARG A 140 -14.69 24.41 7.52
CA ARG A 140 -14.03 25.20 6.47
C ARG A 140 -12.66 25.70 6.92
N GLY A 141 -12.56 26.24 8.13
CA GLY A 141 -11.29 26.68 8.69
C GLY A 141 -10.28 25.54 8.82
N ALA A 142 -10.70 24.39 9.37
CA ALA A 142 -9.87 23.19 9.48
C ALA A 142 -9.44 22.64 8.12
N THR A 143 -10.32 22.66 7.12
CA THR A 143 -10.04 22.24 5.74
C THR A 143 -8.85 23.03 5.19
N GLU A 144 -8.88 24.36 5.29
CA GLU A 144 -7.78 25.20 4.79
C GLU A 144 -6.47 24.95 5.55
N MET A 145 -6.53 24.82 6.89
CA MET A 145 -5.37 24.47 7.70
C MET A 145 -4.75 23.12 7.32
N ILE A 146 -5.59 22.11 7.04
CA ILE A 146 -5.14 20.79 6.61
C ILE A 146 -4.46 20.89 5.24
N ARG A 147 -5.04 21.61 4.28
CA ARG A 147 -4.42 21.83 2.96
C ARG A 147 -3.05 22.47 3.09
N GLN A 148 -2.95 23.58 3.82
CA GLN A 148 -1.69 24.29 4.05
C GLN A 148 -0.61 23.40 4.68
N ARG A 149 -1.02 22.46 5.57
CA ARG A 149 -0.10 21.51 6.21
C ARG A 149 0.31 20.35 5.29
N MET A 150 -0.60 19.88 4.44
CA MET A 150 -0.44 18.63 3.69
C MET A 150 0.17 18.82 2.31
N VAL A 151 -0.16 19.91 1.59
CA VAL A 151 0.39 20.17 0.25
C VAL A 151 1.93 20.22 0.24
N PRO A 152 2.62 20.89 1.18
CA PRO A 152 4.09 20.89 1.20
C PRO A 152 4.72 19.51 1.44
N ARG A 153 3.95 18.51 1.89
CA ARG A 153 4.41 17.14 2.13
C ARG A 153 4.50 16.30 0.85
N LEU A 154 4.06 16.81 -0.30
CA LEU A 154 4.29 16.18 -1.61
C LEU A 154 5.78 15.86 -1.83
N ARG A 155 6.69 16.66 -1.27
CA ARG A 155 8.14 16.40 -1.29
C ARG A 155 8.53 15.05 -0.68
N PHE A 156 7.80 14.57 0.34
CA PHE A 156 8.08 13.29 0.99
C PHE A 156 7.77 12.09 0.11
N VAL A 157 6.96 12.24 -0.94
CA VAL A 157 6.69 11.19 -1.93
C VAL A 157 7.41 11.44 -3.25
N GLY A 158 8.20 12.52 -3.34
CA GLY A 158 8.90 12.93 -4.56
C GLY A 158 7.96 13.50 -5.61
N SER A 159 6.80 14.02 -5.22
CA SER A 159 5.80 14.59 -6.14
C SER A 159 6.07 16.08 -6.40
N SER A 160 6.14 16.44 -7.66
CA SER A 160 6.33 17.81 -8.17
C SER A 160 5.88 17.88 -9.64
N GLU A 161 5.83 19.06 -10.24
CA GLU A 161 5.61 19.20 -11.69
C GLU A 161 6.62 18.38 -12.53
N ARG A 162 7.88 18.28 -12.07
CA ARG A 162 8.94 17.55 -12.79
C ARG A 162 8.77 16.03 -12.75
N THR A 163 8.18 15.50 -11.67
CA THR A 163 8.07 14.06 -11.41
C THR A 163 6.65 13.52 -11.61
N LYS A 164 5.67 14.40 -11.78
CA LYS A 164 4.26 14.09 -12.01
C LYS A 164 4.08 13.01 -13.07
N ASP A 165 4.65 13.18 -14.26
CA ASP A 165 4.45 12.23 -15.35
C ASP A 165 4.99 10.82 -15.05
N VAL A 166 6.03 10.71 -14.20
CA VAL A 166 6.55 9.41 -13.76
C VAL A 166 5.53 8.73 -12.84
N ILE A 167 4.98 9.48 -11.89
CA ILE A 167 4.00 8.99 -10.92
C ILE A 167 2.67 8.64 -11.60
N GLU A 168 2.11 9.57 -12.37
CA GLU A 168 0.84 9.36 -13.08
C GLU A 168 0.97 8.30 -14.17
N GLY A 169 2.09 8.27 -14.90
CA GLY A 169 2.35 7.24 -15.89
C GLY A 169 2.43 5.84 -15.28
N SER A 170 3.04 5.70 -14.11
CA SER A 170 3.05 4.45 -13.33
C SER A 170 1.66 4.05 -12.87
N PHE A 171 0.87 5.00 -12.35
CA PHE A 171 -0.52 4.74 -11.98
C PHE A 171 -1.37 4.25 -13.17
N GLU A 172 -1.30 4.91 -14.33
CA GLU A 172 -2.06 4.51 -15.51
C GLU A 172 -1.66 3.13 -16.04
N ARG A 173 -0.36 2.81 -16.06
CA ARG A 173 0.12 1.47 -16.44
C ARG A 173 -0.32 0.42 -15.44
N GLN A 174 -0.18 0.67 -14.14
CA GLN A 174 -0.64 -0.23 -13.09
C GLN A 174 -2.14 -0.53 -13.25
N LEU A 175 -2.98 0.49 -13.48
CA LEU A 175 -4.41 0.29 -13.74
C LEU A 175 -4.67 -0.57 -14.99
N ALA A 176 -3.97 -0.32 -16.10
CA ALA A 176 -4.15 -1.11 -17.32
C ALA A 176 -3.77 -2.59 -17.13
N ILE A 177 -2.67 -2.84 -16.41
CA ILE A 177 -2.21 -4.21 -16.10
C ILE A 177 -3.23 -4.91 -15.19
N LEU A 178 -3.67 -4.24 -14.12
CA LEU A 178 -4.64 -4.80 -13.18
C LEU A 178 -6.02 -5.01 -13.81
N GLU A 179 -6.48 -4.10 -14.67
CA GLU A 179 -7.74 -4.25 -15.39
C GLU A 179 -7.74 -5.51 -16.26
N ALA A 180 -6.66 -5.75 -17.00
CA ALA A 180 -6.51 -6.96 -17.82
C ALA A 180 -6.38 -8.23 -16.95
N HIS A 181 -5.66 -8.15 -15.83
CA HIS A 181 -5.44 -9.29 -14.95
C HIS A 181 -6.71 -9.73 -14.21
N LEU A 182 -7.45 -8.77 -13.64
CA LEU A 182 -8.65 -9.01 -12.83
C LEU A 182 -9.90 -9.28 -13.68
N ALA A 183 -9.85 -9.06 -14.99
CA ALA A 183 -10.96 -9.39 -15.89
C ALA A 183 -11.41 -10.86 -15.83
N ARG A 184 -10.52 -11.76 -15.40
CA ARG A 184 -10.79 -13.21 -15.28
C ARG A 184 -10.60 -13.75 -13.88
N ARG A 185 -10.27 -12.90 -12.90
CA ARG A 185 -9.88 -13.32 -11.55
C ARG A 185 -10.49 -12.42 -10.50
N PRO A 186 -11.04 -12.98 -9.41
CA PRO A 186 -11.55 -12.17 -8.33
C PRO A 186 -10.43 -11.52 -7.50
N PHE A 187 -9.20 -12.08 -7.50
CA PHE A 187 -8.00 -11.60 -6.79
C PHE A 187 -6.71 -11.86 -7.59
N LEU A 188 -5.59 -11.26 -7.19
CA LEU A 188 -4.32 -11.30 -7.93
C LEU A 188 -3.71 -12.69 -8.10
N PHE A 189 -4.02 -13.60 -7.18
CA PHE A 189 -3.45 -14.95 -7.16
C PHE A 189 -4.52 -16.04 -7.31
N GLY A 190 -5.74 -15.71 -7.75
CA GLY A 190 -6.81 -16.68 -7.98
C GLY A 190 -8.11 -16.35 -7.24
N GLU A 191 -8.69 -17.35 -6.57
CA GLU A 191 -10.06 -17.29 -6.00
C GLU A 191 -10.12 -16.83 -4.53
N ARG A 192 -9.00 -16.39 -3.96
CA ARG A 192 -8.92 -15.78 -2.62
C ARG A 192 -7.80 -14.72 -2.57
N PRO A 193 -7.89 -13.71 -1.69
CA PRO A 193 -6.89 -12.65 -1.62
C PRO A 193 -5.57 -13.16 -1.06
N ALA A 194 -4.46 -12.72 -1.65
CA ALA A 194 -3.12 -12.87 -1.09
C ALA A 194 -2.68 -11.58 -0.39
N LEU A 195 -1.53 -11.60 0.32
CA LEU A 195 -0.92 -10.41 0.91
C LEU A 195 -0.81 -9.23 -0.09
N ALA A 196 -0.47 -9.54 -1.35
CA ALA A 196 -0.42 -8.58 -2.46
C ALA A 196 -1.74 -7.81 -2.67
N ASP A 197 -2.88 -8.49 -2.57
CA ASP A 197 -4.19 -7.86 -2.75
C ASP A 197 -4.42 -6.81 -1.66
N PHE A 198 -4.12 -7.14 -0.39
CA PHE A 198 -4.31 -6.21 0.72
C PHE A 198 -3.44 -4.94 0.59
N GLY A 199 -2.20 -5.09 0.12
CA GLY A 199 -1.32 -3.96 -0.18
C GLY A 199 -1.85 -3.07 -1.30
N LEU A 200 -2.05 -3.64 -2.50
CA LEU A 200 -2.45 -2.86 -3.68
C LEU A 200 -3.85 -2.26 -3.55
N PHE A 201 -4.84 -3.01 -3.04
CA PHE A 201 -6.20 -2.51 -2.99
C PHE A 201 -6.28 -1.29 -2.08
N ALA A 202 -5.54 -1.27 -0.98
CA ALA A 202 -5.62 -0.20 -0.01
C ALA A 202 -5.20 1.14 -0.62
N GLN A 203 -4.14 1.15 -1.43
CA GLN A 203 -3.68 2.36 -2.12
C GLN A 203 -4.67 2.81 -3.20
N LEU A 204 -5.15 1.87 -4.02
CA LEU A 204 -6.10 2.16 -5.09
C LEU A 204 -7.50 2.51 -4.59
N TYR A 205 -7.90 1.97 -3.44
CA TYR A 205 -9.12 2.37 -2.73
C TYR A 205 -9.06 3.86 -2.39
N GLN A 206 -7.95 4.32 -1.83
CA GLN A 206 -7.75 5.73 -1.52
C GLN A 206 -7.84 6.61 -2.78
N CYS A 207 -7.15 6.22 -3.87
CA CYS A 207 -7.31 6.86 -5.17
C CYS A 207 -8.77 6.88 -5.65
N SER A 208 -9.54 5.82 -5.42
CA SER A 208 -10.96 5.76 -5.83
C SER A 208 -11.88 6.70 -5.03
N THR A 209 -11.40 7.28 -3.93
CA THR A 209 -12.17 8.25 -3.14
C THR A 209 -11.89 9.71 -3.52
N ASP A 210 -10.83 9.97 -4.28
CA ASP A 210 -10.39 11.32 -4.65
C ASP A 210 -10.89 11.68 -6.07
N PRO A 211 -11.42 12.91 -6.31
CA PRO A 211 -12.11 13.30 -7.55
C PRO A 211 -11.38 13.02 -8.86
N THR A 212 -10.11 13.38 -8.97
CA THR A 212 -9.31 13.25 -10.19
C THR A 212 -8.97 11.77 -10.50
N PRO A 213 -8.33 11.01 -9.59
CA PRO A 213 -7.96 9.63 -9.87
C PRO A 213 -9.19 8.72 -10.04
N VAL A 214 -10.29 8.93 -9.31
CA VAL A 214 -11.49 8.12 -9.52
C VAL A 214 -12.09 8.33 -10.91
N ALA A 215 -12.00 9.54 -11.48
CA ALA A 215 -12.46 9.80 -12.84
C ALA A 215 -11.64 9.02 -13.88
N VAL A 216 -10.33 8.86 -13.65
CA VAL A 216 -9.46 8.00 -14.48
C VAL A 216 -9.84 6.54 -14.32
N MET A 217 -9.98 6.06 -13.08
CA MET A 217 -10.34 4.66 -12.78
C MET A 217 -11.69 4.28 -13.35
N ARG A 218 -12.72 5.13 -13.22
CA ARG A 218 -14.06 4.88 -13.80
C ARG A 218 -14.01 4.73 -15.32
N ARG A 219 -13.15 5.50 -15.99
CA ARG A 219 -13.01 5.48 -17.44
C ARG A 219 -12.19 4.29 -17.95
N ARG A 220 -11.13 3.91 -17.24
CA ARG A 220 -10.10 3.00 -17.75
C ARG A 220 -9.99 1.67 -17.02
N ALA A 221 -10.49 1.57 -15.79
CA ALA A 221 -10.27 0.41 -14.93
C ALA A 221 -11.52 0.05 -14.08
N PRO A 222 -12.69 -0.19 -14.70
CA PRO A 222 -13.92 -0.54 -13.97
C PRO A 222 -13.81 -1.89 -13.24
N THR A 223 -13.06 -2.86 -13.75
CA THR A 223 -12.84 -4.15 -13.07
C THR A 223 -11.99 -3.95 -11.82
N VAL A 224 -11.00 -3.07 -11.85
CA VAL A 224 -10.23 -2.67 -10.67
C VAL A 224 -11.14 -2.06 -9.60
N LEU A 225 -12.10 -1.20 -9.97
CA LEU A 225 -13.07 -0.65 -9.02
C LEU A 225 -13.97 -1.74 -8.41
N ALA A 226 -14.40 -2.72 -9.21
CA ALA A 226 -15.16 -3.86 -8.69
C ALA A 226 -14.34 -4.73 -7.72
N TRP A 227 -13.06 -4.92 -8.01
CA TRP A 227 -12.12 -5.60 -7.11
C TRP A 227 -11.89 -4.83 -5.81
N ILE A 228 -11.74 -3.50 -5.86
CA ILE A 228 -11.66 -2.64 -4.67
C ILE A 228 -12.91 -2.81 -3.80
N ALA A 229 -14.10 -2.79 -4.38
CA ALA A 229 -15.34 -3.00 -3.65
C ALA A 229 -15.39 -4.38 -2.97
N ARG A 230 -14.90 -5.42 -3.66
CA ARG A 230 -14.78 -6.78 -3.09
C ARG A 230 -13.80 -6.82 -1.92
N MET A 231 -12.67 -6.12 -2.03
CA MET A 231 -11.63 -6.08 -1.00
C MET A 231 -12.03 -5.32 0.27
N LEU A 232 -13.17 -4.63 0.31
CA LEU A 232 -13.69 -4.07 1.58
C LEU A 232 -14.24 -5.15 2.54
N GLU A 233 -14.68 -6.28 1.99
CA GLU A 233 -15.23 -7.46 2.72
C GLU A 233 -14.84 -8.76 1.95
N PRO A 234 -13.53 -9.05 1.81
CA PRO A 234 -13.08 -10.13 0.93
C PRO A 234 -13.38 -11.50 1.53
N ARG A 235 -13.43 -12.52 0.66
CA ARG A 235 -13.76 -13.90 1.02
C ARG A 235 -12.75 -14.86 0.41
N ALA A 236 -12.62 -16.02 1.06
CA ALA A 236 -11.86 -17.13 0.52
C ALA A 236 -12.83 -18.04 -0.24
N ASP A 237 -13.02 -17.78 -1.53
CA ASP A 237 -14.00 -18.50 -2.35
C ASP A 237 -13.38 -19.70 -3.08
N GLY A 238 -12.05 -19.81 -3.10
CA GLY A 238 -11.36 -20.96 -3.67
C GLY A 238 -9.84 -20.94 -3.49
N ALA A 239 -9.14 -21.58 -4.43
CA ALA A 239 -7.70 -21.81 -4.34
C ALA A 239 -6.85 -20.67 -4.94
N PHE A 240 -5.56 -20.69 -4.61
CA PHE A 240 -4.57 -19.92 -5.37
C PHE A 240 -4.27 -20.65 -6.68
N GLU A 241 -4.10 -19.90 -7.76
CA GLU A 241 -3.67 -20.42 -9.07
C GLU A 241 -2.16 -20.68 -9.10
N ARG A 242 -1.71 -21.47 -10.07
CA ARG A 242 -0.28 -21.71 -10.31
C ARG A 242 0.34 -20.60 -11.16
N TRP A 243 1.66 -20.43 -11.07
CA TRP A 243 2.37 -19.39 -11.81
C TRP A 243 2.06 -19.42 -13.32
N GLU A 244 1.99 -20.59 -13.96
CA GLU A 244 1.77 -20.69 -15.41
C GLU A 244 0.44 -20.09 -15.86
N GLN A 245 -0.55 -20.04 -14.97
CA GLN A 245 -1.85 -19.43 -15.24
C GLN A 245 -1.78 -17.90 -15.04
N LEU A 246 -1.03 -17.45 -14.02
CA LEU A 246 -0.87 -16.04 -13.65
C LEU A 246 0.10 -15.29 -14.58
N GLU A 247 1.14 -15.99 -15.05
CA GLU A 247 2.28 -15.45 -15.79
C GLU A 247 1.88 -14.53 -16.95
N PRO A 248 0.94 -14.88 -17.84
CA PRO A 248 0.64 -14.05 -19.01
C PRO A 248 0.13 -12.64 -18.67
N THR A 249 -0.55 -12.48 -17.52
CA THR A 249 -1.15 -11.19 -17.13
C THR A 249 -0.50 -10.55 -15.91
N LEU A 250 0.30 -11.29 -15.13
CA LEU A 250 1.03 -10.76 -13.96
C LEU A 250 2.48 -10.40 -14.27
N THR A 251 3.10 -11.00 -15.29
CA THR A 251 4.45 -10.64 -15.76
C THR A 251 4.62 -9.15 -16.08
N PRO A 252 3.66 -8.47 -16.75
CA PRO A 252 3.77 -7.03 -16.99
C PRO A 252 3.89 -6.20 -15.71
N LEU A 253 3.21 -6.60 -14.62
CA LEU A 253 3.32 -5.89 -13.35
C LEU A 253 4.78 -5.96 -12.85
N LEU A 254 5.34 -7.17 -12.80
CA LEU A 254 6.72 -7.39 -12.36
C LEU A 254 7.74 -6.65 -13.24
N ARG A 255 7.60 -6.71 -14.56
CA ARG A 255 8.55 -6.10 -15.49
C ARG A 255 8.41 -4.58 -15.56
N ASP A 256 7.20 -4.09 -15.76
CA ASP A 256 6.95 -2.70 -16.15
C ASP A 256 6.79 -1.78 -14.95
N GLU A 257 6.43 -2.32 -13.77
CA GLU A 257 6.26 -1.54 -12.55
C GLU A 257 7.31 -1.89 -11.48
N MET A 258 7.55 -3.17 -11.17
CA MET A 258 8.58 -3.50 -10.17
C MET A 258 9.99 -3.24 -10.71
N ALA A 259 10.36 -3.85 -11.83
CA ALA A 259 11.71 -3.74 -12.38
C ALA A 259 12.00 -2.37 -12.99
N ALA A 260 11.08 -1.80 -13.78
CA ALA A 260 11.34 -0.54 -14.47
C ALA A 260 11.12 0.72 -13.62
N VAL A 261 10.41 0.62 -12.49
CA VAL A 261 10.01 1.79 -11.69
C VAL A 261 10.44 1.68 -10.23
N PHE A 262 9.90 0.71 -9.50
CA PHE A 262 10.11 0.62 -8.06
C PHE A 262 11.55 0.25 -7.68
N PHE A 263 12.17 -0.71 -8.37
CA PHE A 263 13.53 -1.11 -8.04
C PHE A 263 14.58 -0.02 -8.29
N PRO A 264 14.60 0.69 -9.43
CA PRO A 264 15.48 1.83 -9.62
C PRO A 264 15.36 2.86 -8.49
N TRP A 265 14.13 3.17 -8.10
CA TRP A 265 13.84 4.11 -7.02
C TRP A 265 14.31 3.62 -5.65
N THR A 266 13.92 2.42 -5.22
CA THR A 266 14.22 1.93 -3.86
C THR A 266 15.71 1.65 -3.68
N LEU A 267 16.41 1.24 -4.75
CA LEU A 267 17.86 1.07 -4.75
C LEU A 267 18.59 2.41 -4.63
N ALA A 268 18.14 3.44 -5.35
CA ALA A 268 18.69 4.79 -5.23
C ALA A 268 18.49 5.35 -3.81
N ASN A 269 17.29 5.19 -3.23
CA ASN A 269 17.02 5.55 -1.85
C ASN A 269 17.95 4.81 -0.87
N ALA A 270 18.09 3.48 -1.01
CA ALA A 270 18.94 2.69 -0.12
C ALA A 270 20.42 3.10 -0.18
N ARG A 271 20.93 3.42 -1.37
CA ARG A 271 22.30 3.96 -1.54
C ARG A 271 22.46 5.31 -0.85
N ALA A 272 21.50 6.22 -1.02
CA ALA A 272 21.53 7.53 -0.39
C ALA A 272 21.44 7.44 1.15
N VAL A 273 20.62 6.53 1.69
CA VAL A 273 20.60 6.23 3.14
C VAL A 273 21.99 5.78 3.62
N ALA A 274 22.62 4.85 2.90
CA ALA A 274 23.94 4.34 3.27
C ALA A 274 25.03 5.43 3.18
N ALA A 275 24.91 6.35 2.22
CA ALA A 275 25.83 7.49 2.05
C ALA A 275 25.55 8.66 3.01
N GLY A 276 24.45 8.64 3.77
CA GLY A 276 24.05 9.74 4.65
C GLY A 276 23.50 10.96 3.89
N GLU A 277 23.10 10.79 2.63
CA GLU A 277 22.55 11.84 1.77
C GLU A 277 21.11 12.18 2.18
N LYS A 278 20.77 13.47 2.16
CA LYS A 278 19.41 13.94 2.53
C LYS A 278 18.39 13.73 1.42
N GLU A 279 18.84 13.71 0.17
CA GLU A 279 18.02 13.55 -1.02
C GLU A 279 18.76 12.67 -2.02
N PHE A 280 18.02 12.05 -2.92
CA PHE A 280 18.58 11.29 -4.03
C PHE A 280 17.90 11.64 -5.34
N SER A 281 18.58 11.34 -6.44
CA SER A 281 18.04 11.45 -7.79
C SER A 281 18.29 10.15 -8.54
N VAL A 282 17.34 9.78 -9.39
CA VAL A 282 17.39 8.57 -10.22
C VAL A 282 16.62 8.82 -11.51
N GLU A 283 16.98 8.13 -12.59
CA GLU A 283 16.20 8.11 -13.81
C GLU A 283 15.24 6.93 -13.79
N ILE A 284 13.96 7.18 -14.07
CA ILE A 284 12.90 6.17 -14.16
C ILE A 284 12.25 6.31 -15.53
N GLY A 285 12.40 5.28 -16.38
CA GLY A 285 11.85 5.28 -17.74
C GLY A 285 12.32 6.47 -18.58
N GLY A 286 13.60 6.86 -18.49
CA GLY A 286 14.15 8.00 -19.23
C GLY A 286 13.84 9.37 -18.63
N ARG A 287 13.18 9.43 -17.46
CA ARG A 287 12.74 10.67 -16.83
C ARG A 287 13.36 10.86 -15.45
N PRO A 288 13.78 12.09 -15.10
CA PRO A 288 14.38 12.35 -13.79
C PRO A 288 13.34 12.24 -12.67
N PHE A 289 13.73 11.59 -11.58
CA PHE A 289 12.97 11.52 -10.34
C PHE A 289 13.88 11.88 -9.16
N SER A 290 13.38 12.69 -8.22
CA SER A 290 14.13 13.07 -7.03
C SER A 290 13.22 13.11 -5.80
N GLN A 291 13.79 12.80 -4.64
CA GLN A 291 13.05 12.73 -3.38
C GLN A 291 13.98 12.84 -2.17
N GLU A 292 13.42 13.30 -1.05
CA GLU A 292 14.06 13.14 0.27
C GLU A 292 14.30 11.66 0.60
N THR A 293 15.48 11.37 1.14
CA THR A 293 15.90 10.02 1.53
C THR A 293 15.07 9.48 2.69
N GLN A 294 14.62 8.24 2.58
CA GLN A 294 13.73 7.58 3.56
C GLN A 294 14.36 6.31 4.14
N ARG A 295 14.74 6.39 5.42
CA ARG A 295 15.34 5.28 6.17
C ARG A 295 14.42 4.07 6.30
N TYR A 296 13.11 4.31 6.44
CA TYR A 296 12.12 3.24 6.55
C TYR A 296 12.10 2.38 5.26
N HIS A 297 12.13 3.00 4.08
CA HIS A 297 12.11 2.29 2.80
C HIS A 297 13.40 1.46 2.57
N ALA A 298 14.55 1.94 3.07
CA ALA A 298 15.77 1.14 3.03
C ALA A 298 15.67 -0.10 3.95
N LYS A 299 15.01 0.04 5.10
CA LYS A 299 14.74 -1.07 6.02
C LYS A 299 13.76 -2.08 5.43
N SER A 300 12.67 -1.63 4.80
CA SER A 300 11.65 -2.49 4.17
C SER A 300 12.24 -3.28 3.00
N LEU A 301 13.06 -2.66 2.15
CA LEU A 301 13.85 -3.35 1.12
C LEU A 301 14.75 -4.45 1.71
N GLY A 302 15.39 -4.18 2.86
CA GLY A 302 16.18 -5.18 3.58
C GLY A 302 15.34 -6.37 4.06
N ALA A 303 14.12 -6.12 4.51
CA ALA A 303 13.17 -7.17 4.89
C ALA A 303 12.73 -8.00 3.67
N LEU A 304 12.43 -7.37 2.53
CA LEU A 304 12.12 -8.06 1.27
C LEU A 304 13.29 -8.96 0.82
N ARG A 305 14.53 -8.44 0.86
CA ARG A 305 15.74 -9.23 0.56
C ARG A 305 15.92 -10.41 1.52
N SER A 306 15.56 -10.23 2.79
CA SER A 306 15.61 -11.32 3.78
C SER A 306 14.56 -12.40 3.47
N ARG A 307 13.34 -12.01 3.06
CA ARG A 307 12.32 -12.96 2.57
C ARG A 307 12.81 -13.73 1.34
N TYR A 308 13.44 -13.03 0.39
CA TYR A 308 14.04 -13.67 -0.80
C TYR A 308 15.12 -14.69 -0.43
N ALA A 309 16.02 -14.34 0.48
CA ALA A 309 17.10 -15.23 0.93
C ALA A 309 16.60 -16.46 1.71
N ALA A 310 15.43 -16.37 2.35
CA ALA A 310 14.83 -17.46 3.11
C ALA A 310 14.11 -18.51 2.25
N VAL A 311 13.89 -18.25 0.95
CA VAL A 311 13.29 -19.24 0.05
C VAL A 311 14.27 -20.38 -0.20
N ALA A 312 13.91 -21.60 0.21
CA ALA A 312 14.80 -22.76 0.18
C ALA A 312 15.17 -23.23 -1.25
N ASP A 313 14.17 -23.42 -2.12
CA ASP A 313 14.38 -23.66 -3.55
C ASP A 313 13.91 -22.44 -4.36
N ARG A 314 14.87 -21.75 -4.98
CA ARG A 314 14.65 -20.54 -5.77
C ARG A 314 14.73 -20.77 -7.27
N SER A 315 14.84 -22.00 -7.74
CA SER A 315 15.09 -22.29 -9.16
C SER A 315 14.03 -21.69 -10.10
N VAL A 316 12.74 -21.82 -9.74
CA VAL A 316 11.62 -21.23 -10.47
C VAL A 316 11.56 -19.72 -10.24
N LEU A 317 11.62 -19.29 -8.98
CA LEU A 317 11.59 -17.88 -8.61
C LEU A 317 12.66 -17.07 -9.33
N ASP A 318 13.91 -17.51 -9.31
CA ASP A 318 15.03 -16.84 -9.96
C ASP A 318 14.87 -16.77 -11.47
N ARG A 319 14.23 -17.77 -12.09
CA ARG A 319 13.92 -17.74 -13.52
C ARG A 319 12.93 -16.63 -13.84
N ILE A 320 11.86 -16.51 -13.04
CA ILE A 320 10.85 -15.46 -13.18
C ILE A 320 11.51 -14.09 -12.96
N LEU A 321 12.24 -13.91 -11.86
CA LEU A 321 12.88 -12.65 -11.52
C LEU A 321 13.92 -12.21 -12.56
N ARG A 322 14.66 -13.14 -13.18
CA ARG A 322 15.55 -12.81 -14.30
C ARG A 322 14.77 -12.42 -15.55
N ALA A 323 13.71 -13.16 -15.88
CA ALA A 323 12.88 -12.87 -17.06
C ALA A 323 12.16 -11.51 -16.97
N THR A 324 11.87 -11.04 -15.75
CA THR A 324 11.21 -9.75 -15.50
C THR A 324 12.18 -8.61 -15.19
N GLY A 325 13.49 -8.87 -15.05
CA GLY A 325 14.48 -7.85 -14.65
C GLY A 325 14.46 -7.50 -13.16
N CYS A 326 13.79 -8.29 -12.32
CA CYS A 326 13.68 -8.08 -10.87
C CYS A 326 14.87 -8.66 -10.06
N ALA A 327 15.68 -9.54 -10.64
CA ALA A 327 16.65 -10.35 -9.88
C ALA A 327 17.76 -9.52 -9.20
N GLU A 328 18.35 -8.55 -9.91
CA GLU A 328 19.51 -7.80 -9.42
C GLU A 328 19.21 -6.99 -8.16
N ALA A 329 18.01 -6.42 -8.07
CA ALA A 329 17.61 -5.61 -6.92
C ALA A 329 17.51 -6.41 -5.61
N LEU A 330 17.31 -7.73 -5.72
CA LEU A 330 17.12 -8.64 -4.58
C LEU A 330 18.42 -9.29 -4.10
N GLN A 331 19.51 -9.14 -4.86
CA GLN A 331 20.84 -9.55 -4.41
C GLN A 331 21.37 -8.52 -3.41
N GLN A 332 22.00 -8.98 -2.32
CA GLN A 332 22.66 -8.07 -1.38
C GLN A 332 23.80 -7.35 -2.11
N ALA A 333 23.97 -6.05 -1.86
CA ALA A 333 25.14 -5.33 -2.34
C ALA A 333 26.38 -6.01 -1.74
N SER A 334 27.29 -6.46 -2.61
CA SER A 334 28.59 -7.03 -2.22
C SER A 334 29.47 -6.00 -1.55
#